data_AF-A0A9E3Q0G4-F1
#
_entry.id   AF-A0A9E3Q0G4-F1
#
_cell.length_a   1.000
_cell.length_b   1.000
_cell.length_c   1.000
_cell.angle_alpha   90.00
_cell.angle_beta   90.00
_cell.angle_gamma   90.00
#
_symmetry.space_group_name_H-M   'P 1'
#
loop_
_entity.id
_entity.type
_entity.pdbx_description
1 polymer ?
#
loop_
_entity_poly.entity_id
_entity_poly.type
_entity_poly.pdbx_seq_one_letter_code
_entity_poly.pdbx_strand_id
1 'polypeptide(L)'
;MTSSSSSSPCTAVSGIRGLPLVGSTLVGLAAAGSAQGTVVFTEVTSGGTISSGSSLYFDLGETGGPGAWSNSSFAGADFQFLFDYGNSGKPTILAPTSGRSFQTQSGYAARVEAGAAIGESGSWSTFNYLNYSGSNNANWPAGQRGYIGLRLTDGAETRYGWADVEYTAGMQLTLYGFAVETTPGVAIQAGVIPEVKESALVMALLAGSAALYRRRQRAR
;
A
#
# COMPACT_ATOMS: atom_id res chain seq x y z
N MET A 1 -53.55 -5.60 10.86
CA MET A 1 -54.36 -6.68 10.24
C MET A 1 -54.14 -6.52 8.74
N THR A 2 -53.47 -7.38 8.00
CA THR A 2 -53.54 -8.84 7.97
C THR A 2 -52.20 -9.44 7.55
N SER A 3 -51.87 -10.54 8.23
CA SER A 3 -50.74 -11.43 7.99
C SER A 3 -51.08 -12.45 6.89
N SER A 4 -50.15 -12.72 5.98
CA SER A 4 -50.23 -13.85 5.05
C SER A 4 -48.90 -14.61 4.99
N SER A 5 -48.86 -15.67 5.79
CA SER A 5 -47.86 -16.73 5.80
C SER A 5 -48.07 -17.68 4.62
N SER A 6 -47.04 -17.92 3.82
CA SER A 6 -47.02 -18.91 2.75
C SER A 6 -45.96 -19.97 3.07
N SER A 7 -46.41 -21.15 3.47
CA SER A 7 -45.61 -22.34 3.74
C SER A 7 -45.56 -23.21 2.48
N SER A 8 -44.37 -23.42 1.92
CA SER A 8 -44.15 -24.35 0.81
C SER A 8 -43.68 -25.72 1.31
N PRO A 9 -44.06 -26.82 0.63
CA PRO A 9 -43.96 -28.18 1.16
C PRO A 9 -42.59 -28.82 0.93
N CYS A 10 -42.24 -29.71 1.86
CA CYS A 10 -41.16 -30.68 1.73
C CYS A 10 -41.47 -31.70 0.63
N THR A 11 -40.60 -31.80 -0.37
CA THR A 11 -40.58 -32.92 -1.33
C THR A 11 -39.31 -33.72 -1.12
N ALA A 12 -39.45 -34.91 -0.55
CA ALA A 12 -38.40 -35.91 -0.48
C ALA A 12 -38.41 -36.74 -1.77
N VAL A 13 -37.30 -36.75 -2.51
CA VAL A 13 -37.07 -37.68 -3.62
C VAL A 13 -35.85 -38.54 -3.29
N SER A 14 -36.13 -39.82 -3.12
CA SER A 14 -35.18 -40.93 -2.96
C SER A 14 -34.81 -41.47 -4.35
N GLY A 15 -33.53 -41.64 -4.63
CA GLY A 15 -33.06 -42.03 -5.98
C GLY A 15 -31.60 -42.47 -6.07
N ILE A 16 -31.33 -43.67 -5.55
CA ILE A 16 -30.48 -44.76 -6.10
C ILE A 16 -29.25 -44.43 -6.99
N ARG A 17 -28.10 -44.85 -6.45
CA ARG A 17 -26.94 -45.58 -7.03
C ARG A 17 -26.27 -45.09 -8.33
N GLY A 18 -25.01 -44.73 -8.14
CA GLY A 18 -23.91 -44.93 -9.08
C GLY A 18 -22.64 -44.44 -8.41
N LEU A 19 -21.77 -45.35 -7.94
CA LEU A 19 -20.46 -44.99 -7.39
C LEU A 19 -19.46 -44.94 -8.55
N PRO A 20 -19.04 -43.75 -9.04
CA PRO A 20 -17.91 -43.66 -9.93
C PRO A 20 -16.61 -43.89 -9.14
N LEU A 21 -15.77 -44.74 -9.71
CA LEU A 21 -14.40 -45.03 -9.28
C LEU A 21 -13.61 -43.70 -9.22
N VAL A 22 -13.34 -43.22 -8.00
CA VAL A 22 -12.57 -41.99 -7.77
C VAL A 22 -11.10 -42.29 -8.02
N GLY A 23 -10.63 -41.97 -9.22
CA GLY A 23 -9.20 -41.90 -9.51
C GLY A 23 -8.60 -40.73 -8.74
N SER A 24 -7.82 -41.00 -7.70
CA SER A 24 -7.06 -39.99 -6.97
C SER A 24 -5.90 -39.48 -7.83
N THR A 25 -6.14 -38.45 -8.63
CA THR A 25 -5.10 -37.69 -9.29
C THR A 25 -4.41 -36.81 -8.23
N LEU A 26 -3.17 -37.16 -7.87
CA LEU A 26 -2.28 -36.28 -7.12
C LEU A 26 -1.91 -35.08 -8.00
N VAL A 27 -2.71 -34.01 -7.94
CA VAL A 27 -2.34 -32.72 -8.49
C VAL A 27 -1.29 -32.12 -7.56
N GLY A 28 -0.03 -32.23 -7.94
CA GLY A 28 1.05 -31.50 -7.28
C GLY A 28 0.85 -30.00 -7.51
N LEU A 29 0.29 -29.29 -6.53
CA LEU A 29 0.35 -27.83 -6.51
C LEU A 29 1.82 -27.43 -6.30
N ALA A 30 2.51 -27.12 -7.39
CA ALA A 30 3.71 -26.30 -7.30
C ALA A 30 3.26 -24.92 -6.79
N ALA A 31 3.58 -24.62 -5.53
CA ALA A 31 3.44 -23.27 -5.02
C ALA A 31 4.41 -22.39 -5.82
N ALA A 32 3.90 -21.65 -6.80
CA ALA A 32 4.67 -20.59 -7.44
C ALA A 32 5.05 -19.60 -6.33
N GLY A 33 6.33 -19.60 -5.94
CA GLY A 33 6.84 -18.58 -5.05
C GLY A 33 6.54 -17.24 -5.70
N SER A 34 5.74 -16.41 -5.03
CA SER A 34 5.48 -15.06 -5.52
C SER A 34 6.84 -14.39 -5.68
N ALA A 35 7.15 -13.93 -6.89
CA ALA A 35 8.32 -13.12 -7.12
C ALA A 35 8.14 -11.86 -6.26
N GLN A 36 8.80 -11.84 -5.10
CA GLN A 36 8.84 -10.66 -4.25
C GLN A 36 9.73 -9.66 -4.97
N GLY A 37 9.14 -8.55 -5.39
CA GLY A 37 9.89 -7.48 -5.99
C GLY A 37 10.66 -6.69 -4.95
N THR A 38 11.38 -5.66 -5.42
CA THR A 38 12.16 -4.79 -4.54
C THR A 38 11.30 -3.60 -4.13
N VAL A 39 11.07 -3.45 -2.82
CA VAL A 39 10.39 -2.27 -2.29
C VAL A 39 11.43 -1.18 -2.01
N VAL A 40 11.22 0.00 -2.56
CA VAL A 40 11.97 1.22 -2.23
C VAL A 40 11.17 1.97 -1.18
N PHE A 41 11.74 2.13 0.02
CA PHE A 41 11.13 2.85 1.13
C PHE A 41 11.87 4.17 1.38
N THR A 42 11.10 5.22 1.61
CA THR A 42 11.61 6.54 2.00
C THR A 42 10.98 6.93 3.34
N GLU A 43 11.83 7.06 4.36
CA GLU A 43 11.43 7.56 5.67
C GLU A 43 11.33 9.09 5.66
N VAL A 44 10.32 9.63 6.36
CA VAL A 44 10.19 11.06 6.60
C VAL A 44 10.61 11.34 8.05
N THR A 45 11.92 11.56 8.25
CA THR A 45 12.62 11.51 9.55
C THR A 45 12.16 12.53 10.60
N SER A 46 11.31 13.50 10.24
CA SER A 46 10.71 14.46 11.17
C SER A 46 9.18 14.48 11.15
N GLY A 47 8.55 13.61 10.36
CA GLY A 47 7.15 13.77 9.98
C GLY A 47 6.99 14.98 9.04
N GLY A 48 6.43 14.73 7.86
CA GLY A 48 6.03 15.78 6.95
C GLY A 48 4.67 16.26 7.40
N THR A 49 4.63 17.26 8.27
CA THR A 49 3.38 17.78 8.83
C THR A 49 2.91 19.02 8.07
N ILE A 50 1.63 19.02 7.72
CA ILE A 50 0.93 20.18 7.19
C ILE A 50 -0.32 20.47 8.01
N SER A 51 -0.69 21.75 8.03
CA SER A 51 -1.92 22.26 8.64
C SER A 51 -2.81 22.93 7.59
N SER A 52 -3.94 23.47 8.04
CA SER A 52 -4.83 24.31 7.22
C SER A 52 -4.04 25.31 6.36
N GLY A 53 -4.31 25.33 5.05
CA GLY A 53 -3.66 26.24 4.11
C GLY A 53 -2.29 25.85 3.61
N SER A 54 -1.75 24.71 4.06
CA SER A 54 -0.46 24.20 3.62
C SER A 54 -0.63 23.02 2.67
N SER A 55 0.43 22.71 1.92
CA SER A 55 0.52 21.54 1.05
C SER A 55 1.79 20.76 1.34
N LEU A 56 1.72 19.45 1.17
CA LEU A 56 2.86 18.54 1.22
C LEU A 56 2.90 17.77 -0.09
N TYR A 57 4.05 17.76 -0.75
CA TYR A 57 4.29 17.06 -1.99
C TYR A 57 5.25 15.90 -1.73
N PHE A 58 5.07 14.79 -2.43
CA PHE A 58 6.00 13.66 -2.36
C PHE A 58 6.10 12.91 -3.69
N ASP A 59 7.30 12.40 -3.96
CA ASP A 59 7.73 11.62 -5.13
C ASP A 59 8.22 10.27 -4.62
N LEU A 60 7.76 9.17 -5.22
CA LEU A 60 8.08 7.82 -4.79
C LEU A 60 9.45 7.32 -5.27
N GLY A 61 10.17 8.08 -6.11
CA GLY A 61 11.53 7.72 -6.56
C GLY A 61 11.54 6.68 -7.68
N GLU A 62 10.54 6.69 -8.55
CA GLU A 62 10.25 5.61 -9.52
C GLU A 62 11.32 5.39 -10.59
N THR A 63 12.22 6.35 -10.77
CA THR A 63 13.33 6.33 -11.73
C THR A 63 14.65 5.81 -11.13
N GLY A 64 14.58 5.13 -9.99
CA GLY A 64 15.74 4.54 -9.31
C GLY A 64 16.46 5.51 -8.37
N GLY A 65 15.86 6.66 -8.07
CA GLY A 65 16.29 7.58 -7.03
C GLY A 65 15.60 7.28 -5.69
N PRO A 66 16.13 7.80 -4.57
CA PRO A 66 15.35 7.84 -3.33
C PRO A 66 14.11 8.70 -3.55
N GLY A 67 13.03 8.39 -2.84
CA GLY A 67 11.88 9.28 -2.80
C GLY A 67 12.22 10.63 -2.19
N ALA A 68 11.39 11.62 -2.50
CA ALA A 68 11.54 12.99 -1.98
C ALA A 68 10.21 13.52 -1.46
N TRP A 69 10.26 14.47 -0.53
CA TRP A 69 9.08 15.17 -0.04
C TRP A 69 9.41 16.63 0.30
N SER A 70 8.40 17.50 0.27
CA SER A 70 8.54 18.92 0.55
C SER A 70 7.21 19.58 0.90
N ASN A 71 7.23 20.63 1.72
CA ASN A 71 6.08 21.52 1.94
C ASN A 71 5.96 22.61 0.86
N SER A 72 6.74 22.52 -0.21
CA SER A 72 6.69 23.37 -1.39
C SER A 72 6.66 22.49 -2.63
N SER A 73 5.98 22.94 -3.70
CA SER A 73 5.93 22.19 -4.94
C SER A 73 7.33 21.99 -5.51
N PHE A 74 7.55 20.83 -6.12
CA PHE A 74 8.78 20.52 -6.83
C PHE A 74 8.47 19.69 -8.07
N ALA A 75 9.37 19.77 -9.06
CA ALA A 75 9.24 19.01 -10.29
C ALA A 75 9.37 17.51 -9.99
N GLY A 76 8.43 16.71 -10.50
CA GLY A 76 8.42 15.26 -10.28
C GLY A 76 7.60 14.79 -9.07
N ALA A 77 6.94 15.68 -8.32
CA ALA A 77 6.02 15.23 -7.27
C ALA A 77 4.88 14.39 -7.85
N ASP A 78 4.71 13.17 -7.34
CA ASP A 78 3.66 12.24 -7.77
C ASP A 78 2.33 12.54 -7.13
N PHE A 79 2.38 12.95 -5.85
CA PHE A 79 1.23 13.14 -4.99
C PHE A 79 1.36 14.42 -4.17
N GLN A 80 0.22 14.94 -3.78
CA GLN A 80 0.09 16.11 -2.92
C GLN A 80 -0.99 15.87 -1.87
N PHE A 81 -0.66 16.13 -0.60
CA PHE A 81 -1.66 16.44 0.41
C PHE A 81 -1.86 17.94 0.47
N LEU A 82 -3.11 18.38 0.61
CA LEU A 82 -3.43 19.79 0.82
C LEU A 82 -4.62 19.95 1.75
N PHE A 83 -4.67 21.09 2.42
CA PHE A 83 -5.85 21.54 3.14
C PHE A 83 -6.51 22.68 2.36
N ASP A 84 -7.65 22.40 1.75
CA ASP A 84 -8.40 23.42 1.02
C ASP A 84 -9.09 24.41 1.99
N TYR A 85 -8.75 25.69 1.88
CA TYR A 85 -9.35 26.78 2.67
C TYR A 85 -10.87 26.91 2.46
N GLY A 86 -11.39 26.52 1.30
CA GLY A 86 -12.81 26.68 0.95
C GLY A 86 -13.73 25.59 1.51
N ASN A 87 -13.18 24.41 1.81
CA ASN A 87 -13.96 23.19 2.10
C ASN A 87 -13.71 22.66 3.52
N SER A 88 -13.93 23.53 4.52
CA SER A 88 -13.86 23.17 5.95
C SER A 88 -12.46 22.79 6.46
N GLY A 89 -11.40 23.09 5.70
CA GLY A 89 -10.02 22.72 6.01
C GLY A 89 -9.86 21.21 6.25
N LYS A 90 -10.30 20.44 5.26
CA LYS A 90 -10.16 18.99 5.21
C LYS A 90 -8.89 18.63 4.45
N PRO A 91 -8.14 17.60 4.89
CA PRO A 91 -7.06 17.07 4.10
C PRO A 91 -7.62 16.34 2.88
N THR A 92 -7.11 16.70 1.72
CA THR A 92 -7.30 15.96 0.47
C THR A 92 -5.97 15.36 0.03
N ILE A 93 -6.06 14.31 -0.76
CA ILE A 93 -4.95 13.81 -1.56
C ILE A 93 -5.27 14.04 -3.03
N LEU A 94 -4.28 14.54 -3.74
CA LEU A 94 -4.29 14.79 -5.18
C LEU A 94 -3.11 14.04 -5.81
N ALA A 95 -3.32 13.50 -7.00
CA ALA A 95 -2.29 12.95 -7.86
C ALA A 95 -2.10 13.91 -9.06
N PRO A 96 -1.23 14.95 -8.94
CA PRO A 96 -1.08 15.97 -9.98
C PRO A 96 -0.42 15.43 -11.27
N THR A 97 0.31 14.33 -11.16
CA THR A 97 1.05 13.73 -12.28
C THR A 97 0.18 12.69 -13.00
N SER A 98 0.22 12.70 -14.34
CA SER A 98 -0.52 11.71 -15.16
C SER A 98 -0.08 10.29 -14.81
N GLY A 99 -1.04 9.35 -14.80
CA GLY A 99 -0.78 7.96 -14.45
C GLY A 99 -0.63 7.70 -12.94
N ARG A 100 -0.70 8.74 -12.09
CA ARG A 100 -0.71 8.58 -10.63
C ARG A 100 -2.14 8.52 -10.13
N SER A 101 -2.40 7.63 -9.18
CA SER A 101 -3.70 7.48 -8.52
C SER A 101 -3.53 6.84 -7.15
N PHE A 102 -4.54 6.96 -6.30
CA PHE A 102 -4.54 6.37 -4.97
C PHE A 102 -5.86 5.62 -4.72
N GLN A 103 -5.80 4.70 -3.76
CA GLN A 103 -6.89 3.78 -3.46
C GLN A 103 -8.04 4.52 -2.79
N THR A 104 -9.26 4.21 -3.19
CA THR A 104 -10.48 4.81 -2.66
C THR A 104 -11.45 3.79 -2.12
N GLN A 105 -12.31 4.25 -1.20
CA GLN A 105 -13.44 3.50 -0.68
C GLN A 105 -14.57 4.47 -0.41
N SER A 106 -15.77 4.16 -0.93
CA SER A 106 -16.98 4.96 -0.72
C SER A 106 -16.84 6.45 -1.11
N GLY A 107 -16.03 6.77 -2.12
CA GLY A 107 -15.80 8.15 -2.56
C GLY A 107 -14.79 8.95 -1.72
N TYR A 108 -13.98 8.28 -0.90
CA TYR A 108 -12.92 8.88 -0.09
C TYR A 108 -11.59 8.17 -0.33
N ALA A 109 -10.47 8.80 0.06
CA ALA A 109 -9.19 8.10 0.12
C ALA A 109 -9.30 6.96 1.14
N ALA A 110 -9.00 5.73 0.72
CA ALA A 110 -9.11 4.56 1.58
C ALA A 110 -8.00 4.57 2.63
N ARG A 111 -8.35 4.29 3.89
CA ARG A 111 -7.39 3.86 4.90
C ARG A 111 -7.25 2.35 4.80
N VAL A 112 -6.01 1.90 4.61
CA VAL A 112 -5.64 0.48 4.66
C VAL A 112 -4.79 0.23 5.90
N GLU A 113 -4.98 -0.94 6.50
CA GLU A 113 -4.22 -1.37 7.69
C GLU A 113 -2.85 -1.90 7.29
N ALA A 114 -1.91 -1.94 8.24
CA ALA A 114 -0.63 -2.59 8.07
C ALA A 114 -0.82 -4.05 7.62
N GLY A 115 -0.02 -4.49 6.65
CA GLY A 115 -0.07 -5.84 6.08
C GLY A 115 -1.23 -6.08 5.11
N ALA A 116 -2.04 -5.07 4.78
CA ALA A 116 -3.04 -5.19 3.72
C ALA A 116 -2.37 -5.14 2.34
N ALA A 117 -2.80 -6.01 1.42
CA ALA A 117 -2.30 -6.03 0.05
C ALA A 117 -2.89 -4.87 -0.77
N ILE A 118 -2.03 -4.08 -1.41
CA ILE A 118 -2.38 -3.01 -2.33
C ILE A 118 -1.95 -3.46 -3.72
N GLY A 119 -2.92 -3.61 -4.62
CA GLY A 119 -2.71 -4.11 -5.98
C GLY A 119 -3.93 -3.88 -6.86
N GLU A 120 -3.97 -4.54 -8.01
CA GLU A 120 -4.93 -4.31 -9.12
C GLU A 120 -6.41 -4.20 -8.70
N SER A 121 -6.83 -4.96 -7.68
CA SER A 121 -8.22 -5.01 -7.22
C SER A 121 -8.73 -3.73 -6.54
N GLY A 122 -7.84 -2.74 -6.29
CA GLY A 122 -8.23 -1.46 -5.71
C GLY A 122 -9.19 -0.67 -6.60
N SER A 123 -10.03 0.16 -5.97
CA SER A 123 -10.67 1.29 -6.65
C SER A 123 -9.74 2.49 -6.59
N TRP A 124 -9.60 3.24 -7.68
CA TRP A 124 -8.55 4.25 -7.83
C TRP A 124 -9.11 5.59 -8.23
N SER A 125 -8.50 6.67 -7.74
CA SER A 125 -8.85 8.04 -8.13
C SER A 125 -7.62 8.95 -8.06
N THR A 126 -7.76 10.14 -8.64
CA THR A 126 -6.72 11.18 -8.64
C THR A 126 -7.02 12.31 -7.67
N PHE A 127 -8.23 12.39 -7.12
CA PHE A 127 -8.62 13.44 -6.17
C PHE A 127 -9.76 12.97 -5.25
N ASN A 128 -9.55 13.03 -3.92
CA ASN A 128 -10.57 12.77 -2.90
C ASN A 128 -10.15 13.35 -1.54
N TYR A 129 -11.12 13.45 -0.64
CA TYR A 129 -10.91 13.77 0.77
C TYR A 129 -10.47 12.53 1.55
N LEU A 130 -9.57 12.71 2.52
CA LEU A 130 -9.27 11.66 3.51
C LEU A 130 -10.37 11.60 4.57
N ASN A 131 -10.96 12.74 4.93
CA ASN A 131 -12.02 12.83 5.92
C ASN A 131 -13.08 13.86 5.50
N TYR A 132 -14.36 13.58 5.81
CA TYR A 132 -15.49 14.47 5.53
C TYR A 132 -16.26 14.82 6.81
N SER A 133 -15.98 16.03 7.33
CA SER A 133 -16.73 16.79 8.37
C SER A 133 -17.77 16.01 9.18
N GLY A 134 -17.41 15.63 10.41
CA GLY A 134 -18.36 15.05 11.39
C GLY A 134 -18.93 13.69 10.99
N SER A 135 -18.56 13.18 9.82
CA SER A 135 -18.88 11.86 9.31
C SER A 135 -17.59 11.07 9.22
N ASN A 136 -17.42 10.13 10.15
CA ASN A 136 -16.46 9.03 10.06
C ASN A 136 -16.83 8.01 8.96
N ASN A 137 -17.65 8.41 7.97
CA ASN A 137 -17.95 7.61 6.79
C ASN A 137 -16.72 7.49 5.87
N ALA A 138 -15.73 8.37 6.03
CA ALA A 138 -14.40 8.14 5.50
C ALA A 138 -13.62 7.28 6.51
N ASN A 139 -12.84 6.32 6.01
CA ASN A 139 -12.12 5.34 6.83
C ASN A 139 -10.95 5.93 7.65
N TRP A 140 -10.88 7.23 7.90
CA TRP A 140 -9.80 7.90 8.62
C TRP A 140 -10.26 8.51 9.94
N PRO A 141 -10.31 7.74 11.04
CA PRO A 141 -10.54 8.29 12.37
C PRO A 141 -9.44 9.28 12.74
N ALA A 142 -9.81 10.40 13.37
CA ALA A 142 -8.85 11.38 13.85
C ALA A 142 -7.94 10.77 14.94
N GLY A 143 -6.65 11.07 14.88
CA GLY A 143 -5.60 10.54 15.76
C GLY A 143 -5.19 9.11 15.46
N GLN A 144 -5.63 8.54 14.33
CA GLN A 144 -5.21 7.21 13.90
C GLN A 144 -4.27 7.28 12.70
N ARG A 145 -3.15 6.59 12.86
CA ARG A 145 -2.20 6.31 11.78
C ARG A 145 -2.72 5.17 10.90
N GLY A 146 -2.43 5.23 9.61
CA GLY A 146 -2.82 4.22 8.63
C GLY A 146 -2.10 4.45 7.31
N TYR A 147 -2.43 3.63 6.32
CA TYR A 147 -1.78 3.72 5.03
C TYR A 147 -2.79 4.12 3.94
N ILE A 148 -2.30 4.81 2.90
CA ILE A 148 -3.02 5.05 1.64
C ILE A 148 -2.35 4.19 0.58
N GLY A 149 -3.10 3.36 -0.14
CA GLY A 149 -2.59 2.65 -1.31
C GLY A 149 -2.36 3.57 -2.50
N LEU A 150 -1.24 3.43 -3.18
CA LEU A 150 -0.81 4.26 -4.30
C LEU A 150 -0.64 3.39 -5.54
N ARG A 151 -0.92 3.94 -6.72
CA ARG A 151 -0.74 3.30 -8.01
C ARG A 151 -0.11 4.27 -9.00
N LEU A 152 0.93 3.79 -9.68
CA LEU A 152 1.74 4.57 -10.61
C LEU A 152 1.77 3.80 -11.92
N THR A 153 1.29 4.42 -12.99
CA THR A 153 1.16 3.80 -14.31
C THR A 153 1.96 4.58 -15.33
N ASP A 154 3.01 3.95 -15.85
CA ASP A 154 3.91 4.49 -16.86
C ASP A 154 3.86 3.60 -18.12
N GLY A 155 3.05 4.02 -19.09
CA GLY A 155 2.77 3.21 -20.28
C GLY A 155 2.01 1.93 -19.94
N ALA A 156 2.65 0.78 -20.13
CA ALA A 156 2.09 -0.54 -19.81
C ALA A 156 2.54 -1.07 -18.43
N GLU A 157 3.45 -0.36 -17.75
CA GLU A 157 3.92 -0.74 -16.42
C GLU A 157 3.04 -0.09 -15.35
N THR A 158 2.53 -0.91 -14.43
CA THR A 158 1.82 -0.44 -13.24
C THR A 158 2.58 -0.88 -12.00
N ARG A 159 2.90 0.06 -11.12
CA ARG A 159 3.53 -0.18 -9.83
C ARG A 159 2.60 0.22 -8.70
N TYR A 160 2.82 -0.39 -7.54
CA TYR A 160 1.99 -0.18 -6.36
C TYR A 160 2.84 0.32 -5.21
N GLY A 161 2.30 1.25 -4.45
CA GLY A 161 2.96 1.86 -3.31
C GLY A 161 2.02 2.08 -2.15
N TRP A 162 2.57 2.65 -1.07
CA TRP A 162 1.78 3.14 0.04
C TRP A 162 2.39 4.41 0.63
N ALA A 163 1.56 5.25 1.24
CA ALA A 163 1.98 6.35 2.10
C ALA A 163 1.44 6.13 3.52
N ASP A 164 2.31 6.30 4.52
CA ASP A 164 2.00 6.18 5.95
C ASP A 164 1.62 7.55 6.52
N VAL A 165 0.36 7.68 6.91
CA VAL A 165 -0.26 8.97 7.21
C VAL A 165 -0.97 8.91 8.55
N GLU A 166 -0.91 10.00 9.32
CA GLU A 166 -1.80 10.25 10.44
C GLU A 166 -2.55 11.56 10.21
N TYR A 167 -3.86 11.52 10.41
CA TYR A 167 -4.70 12.72 10.45
C TYR A 167 -5.18 12.96 11.88
N THR A 168 -5.01 14.18 12.39
CA THR A 168 -5.47 14.55 13.73
C THR A 168 -6.66 15.51 13.67
N ALA A 169 -7.46 15.55 14.73
CA ALA A 169 -8.63 16.43 14.82
C ALA A 169 -8.28 17.93 14.76
N GLY A 170 -7.01 18.29 15.00
CA GLY A 170 -6.49 19.66 14.93
C GLY A 170 -6.19 20.15 13.51
N MET A 171 -6.77 19.53 12.47
CA MET A 171 -6.51 19.84 11.06
C MET A 171 -5.03 19.73 10.71
N GLN A 172 -4.36 18.71 11.24
CA GLN A 172 -2.98 18.39 10.91
C GLN A 172 -2.94 17.01 10.26
N LEU A 173 -2.12 16.91 9.21
CA LEU A 173 -1.79 15.66 8.55
C LEU A 173 -0.28 15.50 8.60
N THR A 174 0.17 14.31 9.03
CA THR A 174 1.59 13.96 9.08
C THR A 174 1.87 12.77 8.16
N LEU A 175 2.84 12.92 7.26
CA LEU A 175 3.42 11.85 6.46
C LEU A 175 4.65 11.29 7.18
N TYR A 176 4.67 10.00 7.50
CA TYR A 176 5.80 9.35 8.19
C TYR A 176 6.76 8.65 7.23
N GLY A 177 6.27 8.25 6.07
CA GLY A 177 7.06 7.51 5.10
C GLY A 177 6.18 7.03 3.96
N PHE A 178 6.83 6.55 2.92
CA PHE A 178 6.15 5.97 1.77
C PHE A 178 7.06 4.95 1.10
N ALA A 179 6.45 4.02 0.37
CA ALA A 179 7.17 2.99 -0.34
C ALA A 179 6.53 2.67 -1.69
N VAL A 180 7.33 2.12 -2.60
CA VAL A 180 6.88 1.61 -3.91
C VAL A 180 7.51 0.25 -4.20
N GLU A 181 6.71 -0.66 -4.74
CA GLU A 181 7.16 -1.90 -5.36
C GLU A 181 7.68 -1.60 -6.77
N THR A 182 8.96 -1.85 -6.99
CA THR A 182 9.65 -1.57 -8.26
C THR A 182 9.31 -2.56 -9.37
N THR A 183 8.80 -3.75 -9.03
CA THR A 183 8.41 -4.76 -10.00
C THR A 183 7.00 -4.51 -10.52
N PRO A 184 6.81 -4.21 -11.83
CA PRO A 184 5.48 -3.94 -12.35
C PRO A 184 4.51 -5.11 -12.15
N GLY A 185 3.27 -4.79 -11.78
CA GLY A 185 2.17 -5.74 -11.57
C GLY A 185 2.21 -6.48 -10.22
N VAL A 186 3.24 -6.27 -9.38
CA VAL A 186 3.35 -6.93 -8.07
C VAL A 186 2.68 -6.08 -7.00
N ALA A 187 1.74 -6.68 -6.27
CA ALA A 187 1.08 -6.02 -5.14
C ALA A 187 2.07 -5.78 -3.99
N ILE A 188 1.94 -4.65 -3.31
CA ILE A 188 2.72 -4.30 -2.12
C ILE A 188 1.90 -4.51 -0.85
N GLN A 189 2.55 -4.95 0.23
CA GLN A 189 1.90 -5.00 1.55
C GLN A 189 2.11 -3.68 2.29
N ALA A 190 1.02 -3.05 2.72
CA ALA A 190 1.06 -1.78 3.43
C ALA A 190 1.95 -1.85 4.69
N GLY A 191 2.85 -0.89 4.87
CA GLY A 191 3.71 -0.81 6.06
C GLY A 191 4.78 -1.90 6.20
N VAL A 192 4.86 -2.84 5.26
CA VAL A 192 5.93 -3.85 5.24
C VAL A 192 7.14 -3.24 4.55
N ILE A 193 8.18 -3.00 5.33
CA ILE A 193 9.49 -2.55 4.84
C ILE A 193 10.38 -3.79 4.82
N PRO A 194 10.86 -4.27 3.65
CA PRO A 194 11.81 -5.36 3.62
C PRO A 194 13.02 -4.98 4.45
N GLU A 195 13.45 -5.87 5.34
CA GLU A 195 14.73 -5.70 6.01
C GLU A 195 15.79 -5.55 4.92
N VAL A 196 16.41 -4.37 4.87
CA VAL A 196 17.46 -4.11 3.89
C VAL A 196 18.49 -5.21 4.10
N LYS A 197 18.83 -5.95 3.03
CA LYS A 197 19.80 -7.06 3.09
C LYS A 197 21.22 -6.60 3.46
N GLU A 198 21.38 -5.42 4.05
CA GLU A 198 22.61 -4.96 4.68
C GLU A 198 23.11 -5.95 5.71
N SER A 199 22.22 -6.68 6.39
CA SER A 199 22.64 -7.82 7.23
C SER A 199 23.38 -8.88 6.42
N ALA A 200 22.89 -9.24 5.23
CA ALA A 200 23.58 -10.17 4.34
C ALA A 200 24.90 -9.58 3.80
N LEU A 201 24.96 -8.28 3.55
CA LEU A 201 26.17 -7.60 3.06
C LEU A 201 27.24 -7.50 4.17
N VAL A 202 26.85 -7.16 5.39
CA VAL A 202 27.70 -7.18 6.58
C VAL A 202 28.19 -8.60 6.84
N MET A 203 27.32 -9.61 6.79
CA MET A 203 27.72 -11.01 6.97
C MET A 203 28.66 -11.49 5.85
N ALA A 204 28.43 -11.07 4.60
CA ALA A 204 29.35 -11.36 3.50
C ALA A 204 30.71 -10.68 3.71
N LEU A 205 30.74 -9.46 4.22
CA LEU A 205 31.97 -8.73 4.55
C LEU A 205 32.75 -9.41 5.69
N LEU A 206 32.03 -9.86 6.73
CA LEU A 206 32.60 -10.60 7.85
C LEU A 206 33.15 -11.96 7.39
N ALA A 207 32.42 -12.70 6.54
CA ALA A 207 32.88 -13.97 5.99
C ALA A 207 34.11 -13.78 5.08
N GLY A 208 34.09 -12.76 4.22
CA GLY A 208 35.20 -12.42 3.33
C GLY A 208 36.48 -12.02 4.09
N SER A 209 36.33 -11.20 5.14
CA SER A 209 37.47 -10.80 5.98
C SER A 209 38.07 -11.98 6.77
N ALA A 210 37.24 -12.90 7.28
CA ALA A 210 37.71 -14.13 7.92
C ALA A 210 38.48 -15.06 6.96
N ALA A 211 38.00 -15.21 5.71
CA ALA A 211 38.69 -16.01 4.69
C ALA A 211 40.06 -15.41 4.32
N LEU A 212 40.14 -14.08 4.14
CA LEU A 212 41.39 -13.38 3.86
C LEU A 212 42.39 -13.48 5.02
N TYR A 213 41.91 -13.38 6.27
CA TYR A 213 42.76 -13.53 7.45
C TYR A 213 43.39 -14.93 7.53
N ARG A 214 42.60 -16.00 7.33
CA ARG A 214 43.11 -17.39 7.32
C ARG A 214 44.15 -17.63 6.23
N ARG A 215 43.98 -17.04 5.05
CA ARG A 215 44.97 -17.15 3.96
C ARG A 215 46.32 -16.53 4.35
N ARG A 216 46.31 -15.40 5.06
CA ARG A 216 47.55 -14.76 5.55
C ARG A 216 48.29 -15.59 6.59
N GLN A 217 47.57 -16.29 7.48
CA GLN A 217 48.22 -17.13 8.48
C GLN A 217 48.91 -18.37 7.90
N ARG A 218 48.43 -18.92 6.78
CA ARG A 218 49.05 -20.08 6.12
C ARG A 218 50.28 -19.72 5.26
N ALA A 219 50.47 -18.44 4.96
CA ALA A 219 51.60 -17.96 4.15
C ALA A 219 52.80 -17.49 5.00
N ARG A 220 52.72 -17.64 6.32
CA ARG A 220 53.81 -17.45 7.28
C ARG A 220 54.25 -18.80 7.80
#